data_AF-A0A9D6MJD5-F1
#
_entry.id   AF-A0A9D6MJD5-F1
#
_cell.length_a   1.000
_cell.length_b   1.000
_cell.length_c   1.000
_cell.angle_alpha   90.00
_cell.angle_beta   90.00
_cell.angle_gamma   90.00
#
_symmetry.space_group_name_H-M   'P 1'
#
loop_
_entity.id
_entity.type
_entity.pdbx_description
1 polymer ?
#
loop_
_entity_poly.entity_id
_entity_poly.type
_entity_poly.pdbx_seq_one_letter_code
_entity_poly.pdbx_strand_id
1 'polypeptide(L)'
;MATSPRLARMLRLRTQLRTLRQHEVDTLAATAAALAVRRRALDEERERCAAEEAHAAASGLLAPETFHLGRRYDAALATEERRCGAEAKKVGEALAAKRAELQEERREERKFERLAETQRRRAAEVESHATEVLLDELAIVGHGRVRPRSDA
;
A
#
# COMPACT_ATOMS: atom_id res chain seq x y z
N MET A 1 -9.50 13.17 29.66
CA MET A 1 -9.07 11.74 29.68
C MET A 1 -8.57 11.32 28.30
N ALA A 2 -7.31 10.92 28.16
CA ALA A 2 -6.72 10.53 26.87
C ALA A 2 -7.40 9.30 26.25
N THR A 3 -7.30 9.16 24.91
CA THR A 3 -7.71 7.96 24.15
C THR A 3 -7.30 6.67 24.87
N SER A 4 -8.17 5.65 24.94
CA SER A 4 -7.86 4.40 25.65
C SER A 4 -6.51 3.81 25.16
N PRO A 5 -5.60 3.40 26.08
CA PRO A 5 -4.28 2.90 25.70
C PRO A 5 -4.35 1.64 24.82
N ARG A 6 -5.41 0.83 24.97
CA ARG A 6 -5.71 -0.31 24.10
C ARG A 6 -6.00 0.12 22.67
N LEU A 7 -6.81 1.17 22.47
CA LEU A 7 -7.17 1.69 21.16
C LEU A 7 -5.96 2.35 20.47
N ALA A 8 -5.17 3.10 21.22
CA ALA A 8 -3.93 3.70 20.71
C ALA A 8 -2.92 2.64 20.25
N ARG A 9 -2.74 1.56 21.03
CA ARG A 9 -1.88 0.42 20.64
C ARG A 9 -2.41 -0.27 19.38
N MET A 10 -3.71 -0.50 19.30
CA MET A 10 -4.34 -1.15 18.14
C MET A 10 -4.18 -0.32 16.86
N LEU A 11 -4.41 0.99 16.92
CA LEU A 11 -4.18 1.89 15.77
C LEU A 11 -2.73 1.88 15.33
N ARG A 12 -1.78 1.94 16.26
CA ARG A 12 -0.34 1.86 15.95
C ARG A 12 0.01 0.56 15.22
N LEU A 13 -0.44 -0.59 15.72
CA LEU A 13 -0.19 -1.89 15.10
C LEU A 13 -0.81 -1.98 13.70
N ARG A 14 -2.04 -1.45 13.50
CA ARG A 14 -2.68 -1.42 12.19
C ARG A 14 -1.94 -0.54 11.19
N THR A 15 -1.47 0.63 11.62
CA THR A 15 -0.65 1.49 10.76
C THR A 15 0.68 0.82 10.38
N GLN A 16 1.33 0.11 11.31
CA GLN A 16 2.53 -0.67 11.02
C GLN A 16 2.27 -1.79 10.00
N LEU A 17 1.19 -2.56 10.20
CA LEU A 17 0.78 -3.61 9.25
C LEU A 17 0.48 -3.02 7.86
N ARG A 18 -0.27 -1.93 7.78
CA ARG A 18 -0.55 -1.23 6.51
C ARG A 18 0.73 -0.80 5.80
N THR A 19 1.71 -0.29 6.55
CA THR A 19 3.01 0.12 5.97
C THR A 19 3.76 -1.08 5.40
N LEU A 20 3.77 -2.20 6.13
CA LEU A 20 4.37 -3.45 5.65
C LEU A 20 3.65 -3.99 4.40
N ARG A 21 2.32 -3.98 4.37
CA ARG A 21 1.53 -4.38 3.20
C ARG A 21 1.73 -3.44 2.01
N GLN A 22 1.90 -2.14 2.25
CA GLN A 22 2.24 -1.20 1.19
C GLN A 22 3.60 -1.54 0.57
N HIS A 23 4.61 -1.87 1.37
CA HIS A 23 5.89 -2.34 0.86
C HIS A 23 5.76 -3.65 0.04
N GLU A 24 4.92 -4.59 0.46
CA GLU A 24 4.61 -5.79 -0.34
C GLU A 24 3.99 -5.43 -1.70
N VAL A 25 3.07 -4.46 -1.74
CA VAL A 25 2.50 -3.97 -3.01
C VAL A 25 3.56 -3.31 -3.88
N ASP A 26 4.42 -2.48 -3.30
CA ASP A 26 5.47 -1.77 -4.04
C ASP A 26 6.49 -2.75 -4.63
N THR A 27 6.87 -3.78 -3.87
CA THR A 27 7.75 -4.85 -4.37
C THR A 27 7.10 -5.66 -5.50
N LEU A 28 5.82 -6.01 -5.39
CA LEU A 28 5.08 -6.66 -6.49
C LEU A 28 4.94 -5.76 -7.72
N ALA A 29 4.77 -4.45 -7.52
CA ALA A 29 4.71 -3.50 -8.62
C ALA A 29 6.07 -3.38 -9.33
N ALA A 30 7.17 -3.38 -8.57
CA ALA A 30 8.52 -3.38 -9.12
C ALA A 30 8.83 -4.66 -9.90
N THR A 31 8.42 -5.83 -9.40
CA THR A 31 8.59 -7.09 -10.14
C THR A 31 7.75 -7.13 -11.41
N ALA A 32 6.51 -6.62 -11.37
CA ALA A 32 5.68 -6.48 -12.58
C ALA A 32 6.34 -5.58 -13.63
N ALA A 33 6.91 -4.44 -13.20
CA ALA A 33 7.63 -3.53 -14.10
C ALA A 33 8.88 -4.20 -14.70
N ALA A 34 9.66 -4.92 -13.90
CA ALA A 34 10.83 -5.67 -14.36
C ALA A 34 10.45 -6.75 -15.39
N LEU A 35 9.35 -7.48 -15.16
CA LEU A 35 8.82 -8.46 -16.12
C LEU A 35 8.36 -7.80 -17.42
N ALA A 36 7.76 -6.61 -17.36
CA ALA A 36 7.39 -5.86 -18.55
C ALA A 36 8.62 -5.41 -19.37
N VAL A 37 9.68 -4.96 -18.71
CA VAL A 37 10.95 -4.63 -19.37
C VAL A 37 11.57 -5.87 -20.02
N ARG A 38 11.62 -7.00 -19.29
CA ARG A 38 12.14 -8.26 -19.82
C ARG A 38 11.35 -8.75 -21.02
N ARG A 39 10.02 -8.59 -21.02
CA ARG A 39 9.18 -8.95 -22.15
C ARG A 39 9.48 -8.11 -23.39
N ARG A 40 9.62 -6.79 -23.22
CA ARG A 40 10.03 -5.90 -24.34
C ARG A 40 11.39 -6.30 -24.92
N ALA A 41 12.35 -6.63 -24.06
CA ALA A 41 13.66 -7.09 -24.51
C ALA A 41 13.56 -8.41 -25.32
N LEU A 42 12.69 -9.35 -24.90
CA LEU A 42 12.42 -10.57 -25.67
C LEU A 42 11.78 -10.26 -27.02
N ASP A 43 10.80 -9.35 -27.07
CA ASP A 43 10.15 -8.92 -28.31
C ASP A 43 11.19 -8.28 -29.27
N GLU A 44 12.08 -7.42 -28.77
CA GLU A 44 13.16 -6.80 -29.55
C GLU A 44 14.21 -7.80 -30.05
N GLU A 45 14.57 -8.83 -29.26
CA GLU A 45 15.46 -9.91 -29.71
C GLU A 45 14.80 -10.74 -30.83
N ARG A 46 13.50 -11.03 -30.74
CA ARG A 46 12.77 -11.73 -31.82
C ARG A 46 12.79 -10.97 -33.12
N GLU A 47 12.50 -9.68 -33.07
CA GLU A 47 12.49 -8.83 -34.26
C GLU A 47 13.87 -8.77 -34.91
N ARG A 48 14.93 -8.68 -34.10
CA ARG A 48 16.32 -8.74 -34.58
C ARG A 48 16.64 -10.07 -35.25
N CYS A 49 16.38 -11.20 -34.60
CA CYS A 49 16.63 -12.51 -35.18
C CYS A 49 15.83 -12.74 -36.48
N ALA A 50 14.56 -12.34 -36.51
CA ALA A 50 13.73 -12.45 -37.71
C ALA A 50 14.27 -11.58 -38.87
N ALA A 51 14.80 -10.39 -38.57
CA ALA A 51 15.43 -9.54 -39.59
C ALA A 51 16.74 -10.13 -40.13
N GLU A 52 17.57 -10.71 -39.25
CA GLU A 52 18.81 -11.39 -39.64
C GLU A 52 18.53 -12.62 -40.52
N GLU A 53 17.54 -13.45 -40.15
CA GLU A 53 17.11 -14.59 -40.95
C GLU A 53 16.57 -14.17 -42.32
N ALA A 54 15.73 -13.12 -42.36
CA ALA A 54 15.21 -12.58 -43.61
C ALA A 54 16.33 -12.05 -44.52
N HIS A 55 17.34 -11.39 -43.94
CA HIS A 55 18.51 -10.92 -44.67
C HIS A 55 19.34 -12.07 -45.24
N ALA A 56 19.66 -13.08 -44.42
CA ALA A 56 20.42 -14.25 -44.82
C ALA A 56 19.69 -15.07 -45.91
N ALA A 57 18.36 -15.17 -45.82
CA ALA A 57 17.53 -15.77 -46.85
C ALA A 57 17.58 -14.99 -48.17
N ALA A 58 17.45 -13.65 -48.11
CA ALA A 58 17.50 -12.78 -49.28
C ALA A 58 18.88 -12.78 -49.97
N SER A 59 19.97 -12.92 -49.21
CA SER A 59 21.33 -12.99 -49.74
C SER A 59 21.76 -14.39 -50.18
N GLY A 60 20.90 -15.41 -50.04
CA GLY A 60 21.23 -16.80 -50.37
C GLY A 60 22.28 -17.43 -49.44
N LEU A 61 22.51 -16.85 -48.26
CA LEU A 61 23.49 -17.33 -47.27
C LEU A 61 22.89 -18.29 -46.24
N LEU A 62 21.60 -18.61 -46.39
CA LEU A 62 20.88 -19.48 -45.47
C LEU A 62 21.30 -20.95 -45.69
N ALA A 63 22.27 -21.41 -44.89
CA ALA A 63 22.71 -22.81 -44.90
C ALA A 63 21.75 -23.69 -44.06
N PRO A 64 21.57 -24.98 -44.40
CA PRO A 64 20.71 -25.89 -43.63
C PRO A 64 21.08 -25.98 -42.14
N GLU A 65 22.37 -25.87 -41.79
CA GLU A 65 22.81 -25.87 -40.40
C GLU A 65 22.34 -24.62 -39.63
N THR A 66 22.33 -23.45 -40.31
CA THR A 66 21.84 -22.18 -39.72
C THR A 66 20.34 -22.21 -39.46
N PHE A 67 19.58 -22.91 -40.30
CA PHE A 67 18.14 -23.10 -40.11
C PHE A 67 17.81 -23.92 -38.84
N HIS A 68 18.58 -24.96 -38.52
CA HIS A 68 18.38 -25.75 -37.31
C HIS A 68 18.75 -24.99 -36.02
N LEU A 69 19.75 -24.11 -36.09
CA LEU A 69 20.11 -23.21 -34.98
C LEU A 69 19.01 -22.18 -34.70
N GLY A 70 18.47 -21.52 -35.75
CA GLY A 70 17.33 -20.60 -35.63
C GLY A 70 16.11 -21.25 -34.98
N ARG A 71 15.74 -22.46 -35.42
CA ARG A 71 14.62 -23.22 -34.82
C ARG A 71 14.80 -23.57 -33.34
N ARG A 72 16.04 -23.86 -32.91
CA ARG A 72 16.34 -24.11 -31.49
C ARG A 72 16.27 -22.83 -30.67
N TYR A 73 16.74 -21.72 -31.25
CA TYR A 73 16.65 -20.41 -30.64
C TYR A 73 15.19 -19.96 -30.49
N ASP A 74 14.36 -20.12 -31.53
CA ASP A 74 12.92 -19.87 -31.47
C ASP A 74 12.22 -20.68 -30.38
N ALA A 75 12.57 -21.96 -30.25
CA ALA A 75 11.99 -22.82 -29.22
C ALA A 75 12.39 -22.37 -27.80
N ALA A 76 13.66 -21.98 -27.62
CA ALA A 76 14.14 -21.43 -26.36
C ALA A 76 13.43 -20.11 -26.02
N LEU A 77 13.31 -19.22 -27.00
CA LEU A 77 12.67 -17.93 -26.82
C LEU A 77 11.17 -18.07 -26.51
N ALA A 78 10.45 -18.93 -27.23
CA ALA A 78 9.06 -19.26 -26.93
C ALA A 78 8.87 -19.85 -25.53
N THR A 79 9.86 -20.58 -25.02
CA THR A 79 9.84 -21.12 -23.64
C THR A 79 9.99 -20.00 -22.60
N GLU A 80 10.92 -19.08 -22.83
CA GLU A 80 11.13 -17.90 -21.97
C GLU A 80 9.92 -16.95 -22.00
N GLU A 81 9.26 -16.78 -23.13
CA GLU A 81 8.02 -15.99 -23.23
C GLU A 81 6.87 -16.59 -22.42
N ARG A 82 6.67 -17.91 -22.52
CA ARG A 82 5.65 -18.61 -21.72
C ARG A 82 5.95 -18.46 -20.23
N ARG A 83 7.22 -18.58 -19.84
CA ARG A 83 7.66 -18.38 -18.46
C ARG A 83 7.39 -16.96 -17.99
N CYS A 84 7.84 -15.94 -18.73
CA CYS A 84 7.61 -14.54 -18.39
C CYS A 84 6.11 -14.21 -18.35
N GLY A 85 5.30 -14.77 -19.26
CA GLY A 85 3.85 -14.63 -19.26
C GLY A 85 3.18 -15.26 -18.04
N ALA A 86 3.61 -16.46 -17.64
CA ALA A 86 3.10 -17.13 -16.45
C ALA A 86 3.50 -16.38 -15.17
N GLU A 87 4.73 -15.88 -15.08
CA GLU A 87 5.21 -15.06 -13.97
C GLU A 87 4.45 -13.73 -13.89
N ALA A 88 4.26 -13.04 -15.03
CA ALA A 88 3.51 -11.78 -15.08
C ALA A 88 2.05 -11.97 -14.65
N LYS A 89 1.40 -13.08 -15.06
CA LYS A 89 0.04 -13.41 -14.63
C LYS A 89 -0.02 -13.61 -13.11
N LYS A 90 0.89 -14.42 -12.55
CA LYS A 90 0.97 -14.67 -11.10
C LYS A 90 1.18 -13.38 -10.31
N VAL A 91 2.12 -12.53 -10.74
CA VAL A 91 2.39 -11.25 -10.09
C VAL A 91 1.18 -10.31 -10.20
N GLY A 92 0.51 -10.27 -11.36
CA GLY A 92 -0.70 -9.48 -11.56
C GLY A 92 -1.85 -9.89 -10.64
N GLU A 93 -2.10 -11.20 -10.51
CA GLU A 93 -3.08 -11.77 -9.58
C GLU A 93 -2.74 -11.45 -8.12
N ALA A 94 -1.48 -11.64 -7.72
CA ALA A 94 -1.01 -11.34 -6.37
C ALA A 94 -1.15 -9.85 -6.03
N LEU A 95 -0.83 -8.97 -6.99
CA LEU A 95 -0.92 -7.52 -6.82
C LEU A 95 -2.38 -7.05 -6.71
N ALA A 96 -3.28 -7.63 -7.50
CA ALA A 96 -4.72 -7.37 -7.39
C ALA A 96 -5.27 -7.81 -6.02
N ALA A 97 -4.91 -9.01 -5.57
CA ALA A 97 -5.30 -9.52 -4.26
C ALA A 97 -4.79 -8.63 -3.12
N LYS A 98 -3.51 -8.25 -3.14
CA LYS A 98 -2.90 -7.37 -2.12
C LYS A 98 -3.53 -6.00 -2.06
N ARG A 99 -3.90 -5.42 -3.22
CA ARG A 99 -4.63 -4.15 -3.27
C ARG A 99 -6.02 -4.26 -2.64
N ALA A 100 -6.72 -5.38 -2.85
CA ALA A 100 -8.01 -5.62 -2.24
C ALA A 100 -7.90 -5.77 -0.71
N GLU A 101 -6.91 -6.54 -0.22
CA GLU A 101 -6.60 -6.67 1.21
C GLU A 101 -6.36 -5.28 1.86
N LEU A 102 -5.52 -4.44 1.23
CA LEU A 102 -5.20 -3.11 1.74
C LEU A 102 -6.43 -2.19 1.83
N GLN A 103 -7.37 -2.31 0.89
CA GLN A 103 -8.62 -1.55 0.91
C GLN A 103 -9.51 -1.96 2.08
N GLU A 104 -9.66 -3.25 2.33
CA GLU A 104 -10.44 -3.75 3.48
C GLU A 104 -9.78 -3.36 4.81
N GLU A 105 -8.46 -3.51 4.92
CA GLU A 105 -7.70 -3.06 6.10
C GLU A 105 -7.90 -1.57 6.37
N ARG A 106 -7.90 -0.72 5.33
CA ARG A 106 -8.15 0.72 5.48
C ARG A 106 -9.59 1.04 5.89
N ARG A 107 -10.57 0.28 5.39
CA ARG A 107 -11.98 0.41 5.81
C ARG A 107 -12.12 0.11 7.31
N GLU A 108 -11.44 -0.92 7.79
CA GLU A 108 -11.42 -1.25 9.21
C GLU A 108 -10.66 -0.22 10.05
N GLU A 109 -9.48 0.22 9.62
CA GLU A 109 -8.68 1.24 10.31
C GLU A 109 -9.49 2.53 10.53
N ARG A 110 -10.27 2.96 9.52
CA ARG A 110 -11.20 4.10 9.63
C ARG A 110 -12.25 3.93 10.72
N LYS A 111 -12.71 2.71 11.00
CA LYS A 111 -13.66 2.46 12.12
C LYS A 111 -12.99 2.75 13.46
N PHE A 112 -11.73 2.34 13.62
CA PHE A 112 -10.96 2.61 14.83
C PHE A 112 -10.57 4.09 14.97
N GLU A 113 -10.23 4.75 13.86
CA GLU A 113 -9.97 6.20 13.83
C GLU A 113 -11.20 6.99 14.31
N ARG A 114 -12.40 6.65 13.81
CA ARG A 114 -13.67 7.27 14.26
C ARG A 114 -13.97 7.02 15.74
N LEU A 115 -13.69 5.82 16.24
CA LEU A 115 -13.84 5.50 17.66
C LEU A 115 -12.88 6.35 18.51
N ALA A 116 -11.63 6.51 18.07
CA ALA A 116 -10.65 7.33 18.77
C ALA A 116 -11.06 8.81 18.76
N GLU A 117 -11.57 9.31 17.64
CA GLU A 117 -12.07 10.68 17.52
C GLU A 117 -13.26 10.92 18.46
N THR A 118 -14.22 10.00 18.50
CA THR A 118 -15.36 10.06 19.43
C THR A 118 -14.90 10.08 20.88
N GLN A 119 -13.91 9.24 21.26
CA GLN A 119 -13.36 9.24 22.61
C GLN A 119 -12.69 10.58 22.96
N ARG A 120 -11.95 11.18 22.03
CA ARG A 120 -11.31 12.49 22.23
C ARG A 120 -12.35 13.60 22.41
N ARG A 121 -13.40 13.62 21.60
CA ARG A 121 -14.50 14.59 21.71
C ARG A 121 -15.18 14.52 23.08
N ARG A 122 -15.59 13.32 23.49
CA ARG A 122 -16.19 13.09 24.83
C ARG A 122 -15.25 13.49 25.96
N ALA A 123 -13.96 13.19 25.83
CA ALA A 123 -12.97 13.59 26.83
C ALA A 123 -12.84 15.11 26.94
N ALA A 124 -12.83 15.82 25.81
CA ALA A 124 -12.79 17.28 25.79
C ALA A 124 -14.07 17.90 26.36
N GLU A 125 -15.25 17.33 26.06
CA GLU A 125 -16.53 17.75 26.64
C GLU A 125 -16.54 17.59 28.17
N VAL A 126 -16.07 16.45 28.68
CA VAL A 126 -15.98 16.19 30.12
C VAL A 126 -14.98 17.13 30.80
N GLU A 127 -13.82 17.39 30.17
CA GLU A 127 -12.84 18.36 30.68
C GLU A 127 -13.41 19.78 30.71
N SER A 128 -14.09 20.22 29.64
CA SER A 128 -14.77 21.52 29.58
C SER A 128 -15.80 21.66 30.69
N HIS A 129 -16.66 20.65 30.86
CA HIS A 129 -17.69 20.67 31.89
C HIS A 129 -17.08 20.68 33.30
N ALA A 130 -16.03 19.90 33.54
CA ALA A 130 -15.31 19.93 34.83
C ALA A 130 -14.67 21.31 35.09
N THR A 131 -14.13 21.98 34.07
CA THR A 131 -13.61 23.34 34.21
C THR A 131 -14.69 24.37 34.50
N GLU A 132 -15.87 24.25 33.88
CA GLU A 132 -17.03 25.10 34.16
C GLU A 132 -17.48 24.96 35.62
N VAL A 133 -17.67 23.72 36.09
CA VAL A 133 -18.05 23.45 37.49
C VAL A 133 -17.03 24.02 38.48
N LEU A 134 -15.73 23.86 38.21
CA LEU A 134 -14.68 24.42 39.06
C LEU A 134 -14.71 25.95 39.08
N LEU A 135 -14.98 26.61 37.95
CA LEU A 135 -15.12 28.07 37.88
C LEU A 135 -16.35 28.54 38.66
N ASP A 136 -17.47 27.84 38.56
CA ASP A 136 -18.69 28.13 39.31
C ASP A 136 -18.46 27.97 40.83
N GLU A 137 -17.79 26.89 41.25
CA GLU A 137 -17.41 26.66 42.65
C GLU A 137 -16.49 27.76 43.19
N LEU A 138 -15.49 28.19 42.40
CA LEU A 138 -14.60 29.30 42.76
C LEU A 138 -15.35 30.63 42.86
N ALA A 139 -16.30 30.90 41.96
CA ALA A 139 -17.14 32.09 42.01
C ALA A 139 -17.99 32.12 43.29
N ILE A 140 -18.60 30.99 43.66
CA ILE A 140 -19.39 30.85 44.89
C ILE A 140 -18.51 31.08 46.13
N VAL A 141 -17.32 30.49 46.20
CA VAL A 141 -16.37 30.68 47.32
C VAL A 141 -15.85 32.14 47.38
N GLY A 142 -15.61 32.75 46.23
CA GLY A 142 -15.23 34.16 46.11
C GLY A 142 -16.33 35.09 46.64
N HIS A 143 -17.58 34.88 46.24
CA HIS A 143 -18.72 35.64 46.76
C HIS A 143 -18.97 35.39 48.26
N GLY A 144 -18.72 34.18 48.76
CA GLY A 144 -18.77 33.84 50.19
C GLY A 144 -17.74 34.59 51.04
N ARG A 145 -16.56 34.91 50.48
CA ARG A 145 -15.52 35.74 51.14
C ARG A 145 -15.78 37.24 51.04
N VAL A 146 -16.60 37.69 50.09
CA VAL A 146 -16.94 39.11 49.85
C VAL A 146 -18.22 39.53 50.58
N ARG A 147 -18.94 38.61 51.24
CA ARG A 147 -20.04 39.00 52.13
C ARG A 147 -19.43 39.81 53.30
N PRO A 148 -19.73 41.12 53.39
CA PRO A 148 -19.14 41.94 54.44
C PRO A 148 -19.59 41.40 55.79
N ARG A 149 -18.66 41.46 56.76
CA ARG A 149 -19.00 41.57 58.18
C ARG A 149 -20.11 42.62 58.27
N SER A 150 -21.35 42.18 58.46
CA SER A 150 -22.37 43.05 58.99
C SER A 150 -21.97 43.35 60.43
N ASP A 151 -21.60 44.60 60.66
CA ASP A 151 -21.37 45.28 61.94
C ASP A 151 -22.37 44.78 63.01
N ALA A 152 -21.93 44.44 64.24
CA ALA A 152 -21.71 45.36 65.35
C ALA A 152 -22.93 46.24 65.67
#